data_AF-A0AAU4EJE2-F1
#
_entry.id   AF-A0AAU4EJE2-F1
#
_cell.length_a   1.000
_cell.length_b   1.000
_cell.length_c   1.000
_cell.angle_alpha   90.00
_cell.angle_beta   90.00
_cell.angle_gamma   90.00
#
_symmetry.space_group_name_H-M   'P 1'
#
loop_
_entity.id
_entity.type
_entity.pdbx_description
1 polymer ?
#
loop_
_entity_poly.entity_id
_entity_poly.type
_entity_poly.pdbx_seq_one_letter_code
_entity_poly.pdbx_strand_id
1 'polypeptide(L)'
;MERSPRESRGEGGNRMMDGGEFRARLIASVEAGLDVLEIRPLLVEQLERGVKREDLYQELLYTILFLRAEGREKDEDAVADAADLLTEWVLPEYRL
;
A
#
# COMPACT_ATOMS: atom_id res chain seq x y z
N MET A 1 43.49 25.99 -7.35
CA MET A 1 42.42 25.40 -6.51
C MET A 1 41.48 24.64 -7.44
N GLU A 2 41.80 23.37 -7.69
CA GLU A 2 40.95 22.46 -8.46
C GLU A 2 39.89 21.89 -7.52
N ARG A 3 38.61 21.96 -7.89
CA ARG A 3 37.54 21.24 -7.19
C ARG A 3 37.23 19.98 -8.00
N SER A 4 37.58 18.82 -7.44
CA SER A 4 37.05 17.53 -7.89
C SER A 4 35.52 17.54 -7.78
N PRO A 5 34.77 17.14 -8.82
CA PRO A 5 33.40 16.75 -8.65
C PRO A 5 33.37 15.34 -8.07
N ARG A 6 32.85 15.23 -6.84
CA ARG A 6 32.49 13.94 -6.25
C ARG A 6 31.41 13.32 -7.13
N GLU A 7 31.69 12.11 -7.60
CA GLU A 7 30.70 11.20 -8.15
C GLU A 7 29.59 11.01 -7.10
N SER A 8 28.42 11.60 -7.35
CA SER A 8 27.22 11.32 -6.56
C SER A 8 26.66 9.99 -7.05
N ARG A 9 27.21 8.93 -6.49
CA ARG A 9 26.67 7.58 -6.58
C ARG A 9 25.51 7.49 -5.59
N GLY A 10 24.31 7.23 -6.09
CA GLY A 10 23.23 6.72 -5.26
C GLY A 10 21.89 7.38 -5.49
N GLU A 11 21.26 7.12 -6.63
CA GLU A 11 19.80 7.08 -6.70
C GLU A 11 19.43 5.86 -7.55
N GLY A 12 19.47 4.69 -6.89
CA GLY A 12 18.63 3.58 -7.34
C GLY A 12 17.21 4.09 -7.24
N GLY A 13 16.65 4.53 -8.36
CA GLY A 13 15.28 4.99 -8.47
C GLY A 13 14.35 3.87 -8.00
N ASN A 14 14.02 3.91 -6.71
CA ASN A 14 12.84 3.29 -6.15
C ASN A 14 11.72 3.81 -7.05
N ARG A 15 11.13 2.96 -7.90
CA ARG A 15 9.92 3.32 -8.63
C ARG A 15 8.94 3.70 -7.54
N MET A 16 8.73 5.01 -7.35
CA MET A 16 7.73 5.53 -6.42
C MET A 16 6.46 4.72 -6.67
N MET A 17 5.87 4.17 -5.61
CA MET A 17 4.46 3.83 -5.69
C MET A 17 3.77 5.03 -6.29
N ASP A 18 2.98 4.82 -7.34
CA ASP A 18 1.94 5.80 -7.65
C ASP A 18 0.88 5.63 -6.54
N GLY A 19 1.22 6.09 -5.34
CA GLY A 19 0.42 5.88 -4.13
C GLY A 19 -0.97 6.49 -4.27
N GLY A 20 -1.09 7.56 -5.05
CA GLY A 20 -2.37 8.14 -5.45
C GLY A 20 -3.22 7.18 -6.30
N GLU A 21 -2.63 6.56 -7.33
CA GLU A 21 -3.32 5.58 -8.17
C GLU A 21 -3.74 4.34 -7.36
N PHE A 22 -2.84 3.77 -6.56
CA PHE A 22 -3.15 2.60 -5.72
C PHE A 22 -4.28 2.90 -4.74
N ARG A 23 -4.19 4.02 -4.00
CA ARG A 23 -5.21 4.44 -3.04
C ARG A 23 -6.56 4.65 -3.69
N ALA A 24 -6.59 5.31 -4.85
CA ALA A 24 -7.85 5.53 -5.58
C ALA A 24 -8.49 4.20 -5.99
N ARG A 25 -7.70 3.24 -6.51
CA ARG A 25 -8.19 1.89 -6.85
C ARG A 25 -8.68 1.13 -5.63
N LEU A 26 -7.94 1.18 -4.52
CA LEU A 26 -8.33 0.52 -3.26
C LEU A 26 -9.65 1.06 -2.73
N ILE A 27 -9.78 2.39 -2.65
CA ILE A 27 -11.02 3.04 -2.19
C ILE A 27 -12.18 2.65 -3.11
N ALA A 28 -11.98 2.68 -4.44
CA ALA A 28 -13.02 2.27 -5.39
C ALA A 28 -13.43 0.79 -5.22
N SER A 29 -12.49 -0.11 -4.93
CA SER A 29 -12.78 -1.52 -4.63
C SER A 29 -13.63 -1.68 -3.37
N VAL A 30 -13.29 -0.95 -2.30
CA VAL A 30 -14.04 -0.97 -1.05
C VAL A 30 -15.43 -0.36 -1.21
N GLU A 31 -15.54 0.75 -1.94
CA GLU A 31 -16.84 1.38 -2.29
C GLU A 31 -17.74 0.45 -3.10
N ALA A 32 -17.15 -0.38 -3.97
CA ALA A 32 -17.85 -1.41 -4.72
C ALA A 32 -18.28 -2.60 -3.85
N GLY A 33 -17.90 -2.63 -2.57
CA GLY A 33 -18.25 -3.68 -1.62
C GLY A 33 -17.46 -4.98 -1.81
N LEU A 34 -16.29 -4.91 -2.43
CA LEU A 34 -15.41 -6.07 -2.59
C LEU A 34 -14.86 -6.50 -1.24
N ASP A 35 -14.78 -7.81 -1.02
CA ASP A 35 -14.21 -8.38 0.19
C ASP A 35 -12.66 -8.39 0.17
N VAL A 36 -12.07 -8.76 1.30
CA VAL A 36 -10.61 -8.78 1.48
C VAL A 36 -9.88 -9.71 0.49
N LEU A 37 -10.50 -10.83 0.09
CA LEU A 37 -9.94 -11.78 -0.87
C LEU A 37 -10.03 -11.25 -2.30
N GLU A 38 -11.06 -10.45 -2.60
CA GLU A 38 -11.23 -9.76 -3.87
C GLU A 38 -10.32 -8.52 -4.00
N ILE A 39 -9.95 -7.88 -2.88
CA ILE A 39 -8.98 -6.77 -2.82
C ILE A 39 -7.54 -7.29 -2.88
N ARG A 40 -7.27 -8.49 -2.34
CA ARG A 40 -5.94 -9.11 -2.28
C ARG A 40 -5.11 -9.03 -3.58
N PRO A 41 -5.66 -9.27 -4.80
CA PRO A 41 -4.91 -9.13 -6.05
C PRO A 41 -4.30 -7.74 -6.26
N LEU A 42 -4.95 -6.68 -5.79
CA LEU A 42 -4.43 -5.31 -5.89
C LEU A 42 -3.13 -5.15 -5.07
N LEU A 43 -3.08 -5.76 -3.89
CA LEU A 43 -1.89 -5.76 -3.03
C LEU A 43 -0.77 -6.61 -3.64
N VAL A 44 -1.10 -7.79 -4.18
CA VAL A 44 -0.15 -8.66 -4.90
C VAL A 44 0.48 -7.92 -6.08
N GLU A 45 -0.33 -7.20 -6.87
CA GLU A 45 0.16 -6.41 -8.01
C GLU A 45 1.24 -5.41 -7.57
N GLN A 46 1.07 -4.73 -6.43
CA GLN A 46 2.07 -3.80 -5.91
C GLN A 46 3.36 -4.51 -5.50
N LEU A 47 3.25 -5.64 -4.79
CA LEU A 47 4.41 -6.44 -4.38
C LEU A 47 5.19 -6.98 -5.60
N GLU A 48 4.49 -7.47 -6.62
CA GLU A 48 5.09 -7.92 -7.89
C GLU A 48 5.77 -6.78 -8.67
N ARG A 49 5.24 -5.55 -8.54
CA ARG A 49 5.86 -4.33 -9.09
C ARG A 49 7.12 -3.89 -8.32
N GLY A 50 7.43 -4.55 -7.19
CA GLY A 50 8.61 -4.31 -6.37
C GLY A 50 8.39 -3.32 -5.22
N VAL A 51 7.13 -3.00 -4.90
CA VAL A 51 6.79 -2.20 -3.73
C VAL A 51 7.16 -2.98 -2.47
N LYS A 52 7.84 -2.33 -1.53
CA LYS A 52 8.17 -2.96 -0.26
C LYS A 52 6.91 -3.16 0.57
N ARG A 53 6.86 -4.28 1.28
CA ARG A 53 5.74 -4.65 2.14
C ARG A 53 5.43 -3.56 3.17
N GLU A 54 6.47 -2.97 3.75
CA GLU A 54 6.36 -1.93 4.77
C GLU A 54 5.78 -0.63 4.17
N ASP A 55 6.20 -0.27 2.95
CA ASP A 55 5.69 0.92 2.27
C ASP A 55 4.20 0.73 1.91
N LEU A 56 3.82 -0.47 1.46
CA LEU A 56 2.43 -0.81 1.15
C LEU A 56 1.55 -0.81 2.41
N TYR A 57 2.05 -1.39 3.51
CA TYR A 57 1.36 -1.37 4.79
C TYR A 57 1.16 0.06 5.30
N GLN A 58 2.19 0.90 5.20
CA GLN A 58 2.10 2.32 5.58
C GLN A 58 1.05 3.08 4.75
N GLU A 59 0.92 2.79 3.46
CA GLU A 59 -0.09 3.39 2.60
C GLU A 59 -1.52 2.97 2.97
N LEU A 60 -1.71 1.70 3.38
CA LEU A 60 -2.99 1.22 3.94
C LEU A 60 -3.33 1.95 5.23
N LEU A 61 -2.37 2.13 6.15
CA LEU A 61 -2.59 2.92 7.38
C LEU A 61 -2.98 4.37 7.08
N TYR A 62 -2.34 5.01 6.11
CA TYR A 62 -2.74 6.36 5.69
C TYR A 62 -4.13 6.39 5.06
N THR A 63 -4.56 5.31 4.41
CA THR A 63 -5.90 5.21 3.83
C THR A 63 -6.96 5.04 4.92
N ILE A 64 -6.70 4.22 5.93
CA ILE A 64 -7.54 4.06 7.13
C ILE A 64 -7.76 5.42 7.82
N LEU A 65 -6.67 6.16 8.09
CA LEU A 65 -6.77 7.47 8.73
C LEU A 65 -7.55 8.49 7.88
N PHE A 66 -7.39 8.43 6.55
CA PHE A 66 -8.15 9.26 5.63
C PHE A 66 -9.65 8.93 5.68
N LEU A 67 -10.03 7.66 5.58
CA LEU A 67 -11.43 7.22 5.62
C LEU A 67 -12.09 7.56 6.96
N ARG A 68 -11.36 7.41 8.06
CA ARG A 68 -11.81 7.82 9.39
C ARG A 68 -12.14 9.32 9.45
N ALA A 69 -11.26 10.16 8.90
CA ALA A 69 -11.48 11.61 8.87
C ALA A 69 -12.72 12.00 8.04
N GLU A 70 -13.04 11.22 7.02
CA GLU A 70 -14.23 11.38 6.17
C GLU A 70 -15.51 10.73 6.78
N GLY A 71 -15.42 10.10 7.95
CA GLY A 71 -16.56 9.42 8.59
C GLY A 71 -17.01 8.14 7.87
N ARG A 72 -16.11 7.51 7.10
CA ARG A 72 -16.38 6.32 6.28
C ARG A 72 -15.99 5.04 7.01
N GLU A 73 -16.59 4.80 8.18
CA GLU A 73 -16.22 3.71 9.11
C GLU A 73 -16.26 2.32 8.45
N LYS A 74 -17.29 2.02 7.66
CA LYS A 74 -17.39 0.72 6.96
C LYS A 74 -16.24 0.50 5.98
N ASP A 75 -15.84 1.55 5.28
CA ASP A 75 -14.77 1.46 4.28
C ASP A 75 -13.42 1.38 4.98
N GLU A 76 -13.27 2.10 6.11
CA GLU A 76 -12.12 2.02 6.99
C GLU A 76 -11.89 0.57 7.46
N ASP A 77 -12.93 -0.10 7.95
CA ASP A 77 -12.87 -1.50 8.41
C ASP A 77 -12.40 -2.44 7.28
N ALA A 78 -12.94 -2.28 6.07
CA ALA A 78 -12.55 -3.10 4.93
C ALA A 78 -11.06 -2.90 4.52
N VAL A 79 -10.55 -1.67 4.64
CA VAL A 79 -9.11 -1.40 4.41
C VAL A 79 -8.25 -1.97 5.54
N ALA A 80 -8.73 -1.97 6.78
CA ALA A 80 -8.04 -2.59 7.90
C ALA A 80 -7.89 -4.11 7.70
N ASP A 81 -8.95 -4.79 7.25
CA ASP A 81 -8.90 -6.21 6.90
C ASP A 81 -7.86 -6.49 5.79
N ALA A 82 -7.77 -5.60 4.79
CA ALA A 82 -6.75 -5.71 3.75
C ALA A 82 -5.32 -5.51 4.28
N ALA A 83 -5.14 -4.64 5.28
CA ALA A 83 -3.85 -4.41 5.92
C ALA A 83 -3.36 -5.65 6.70
N ASP A 84 -4.27 -6.41 7.30
CA ASP A 84 -3.95 -7.62 8.05
C ASP A 84 -3.25 -8.68 7.18
N LEU A 85 -3.56 -8.75 5.88
CA LEU A 85 -2.89 -9.65 4.92
C LEU A 85 -1.37 -9.44 4.83
N LEU A 86 -0.89 -8.23 5.15
CA LEU A 86 0.53 -7.90 5.14
C LEU A 86 1.23 -8.20 6.47
N THR A 87 0.48 -8.56 7.51
CA THR A 87 1.01 -8.79 8.85
C THR A 87 1.22 -10.27 9.17
N GLU A 88 1.80 -10.54 10.35
CA GLU A 88 1.94 -11.91 10.85
C GLU A 88 0.72 -12.42 11.63
N TRP A 89 -0.32 -11.61 11.78
CA TRP A 89 -1.50 -11.92 12.60
C TRP A 89 -2.51 -12.82 11.87
N VAL A 90 -2.43 -12.90 10.54
CA VAL A 90 -3.24 -13.81 9.72
C VAL A 90 -2.57 -15.18 9.54
N LEU A 91 -3.39 -16.21 9.31
CA LEU A 91 -2.90 -17.56 9.02
C LEU A 91 -1.96 -17.53 7.79
N PRO A 92 -0.90 -18.34 7.77
CA PRO A 92 0.11 -18.32 6.71
C PRO A 92 -0.44 -18.43 5.28
N GLU A 93 -1.53 -19.17 5.08
CA GLU A 93 -2.20 -19.34 3.79
C GLU A 93 -2.87 -18.07 3.23
N TYR A 94 -3.18 -17.11 4.10
CA TYR A 94 -3.80 -15.84 3.71
C TYR A 94 -2.79 -14.69 3.63
N ARG A 95 -1.59 -14.87 4.19
CA ARG A 95 -0.51 -13.88 4.20
C ARG A 95 0.02 -13.62 2.79
N LEU A 96 0.33 -12.35 2.51
CA LEU A 96 0.99 -11.92 1.26
C LEU A 96 2.52 -11.94 1.32
#